data_AF-A0A0J6F6C8-F1
#
_entry.id   AF-A0A0J6F6C8-F1
#
_cell.length_a   1.000
_cell.length_b   1.000
_cell.length_c   1.000
_cell.angle_alpha   90.00
_cell.angle_beta   90.00
_cell.angle_gamma   90.00
#
_symmetry.space_group_name_H-M   'P 1'
#
loop_
_entity.id
_entity.type
_entity.pdbx_description
1 polymer ?
#
loop_
_entity_poly.entity_id
_entity_poly.type
_entity_poly.pdbx_seq_one_letter_code
_entity_poly.pdbx_strand_id
1 'polypeptide(L)'
;MANHLLAICDSTSPPLRVGKNWVSNLIKCCTELKCRHSRHYNYERAKCEDRKVIQDWFKTLGDIIAEHGIPMEDIYNFDETGFAMGLCATIKVITSAECYG
;
A
#
# COMPACT_ATOMS: atom_id res chain seq x y z
N MET A 1 -13.71 2.18 -13.81
CA MET A 1 -13.98 3.14 -12.73
C MET A 1 -14.39 4.51 -13.27
N ALA A 2 -13.50 5.30 -13.91
CA ALA A 2 -13.84 6.66 -14.39
C ALA A 2 -15.06 6.73 -15.34
N ASN A 3 -15.17 5.81 -16.31
CA ASN A 3 -16.35 5.74 -17.19
C ASN A 3 -17.66 5.46 -16.43
N HIS A 4 -17.59 4.67 -15.35
CA HIS A 4 -18.78 4.39 -14.53
C HIS A 4 -19.21 5.65 -13.75
N LEU A 5 -18.26 6.44 -13.26
CA LEU A 5 -18.57 7.70 -12.57
C LEU A 5 -19.20 8.73 -13.52
N LEU A 6 -18.68 8.84 -14.75
CA LEU A 6 -19.27 9.71 -15.77
C LEU A 6 -20.70 9.28 -16.15
N ALA A 7 -20.94 7.98 -16.28
CA ALA A 7 -22.27 7.45 -16.57
C ALA A 7 -23.29 7.69 -15.45
N ILE A 8 -22.84 7.80 -14.19
CA ILE A 8 -23.70 8.13 -13.04
C ILE A 8 -23.96 9.64 -12.99
N CYS A 9 -22.99 10.47 -13.37
CA CYS A 9 -23.09 11.92 -13.33
C CYS A 9 -24.00 12.50 -14.43
N ASP A 10 -23.93 11.96 -15.65
CA ASP A 10 -24.74 12.38 -16.79
C ASP A 10 -25.63 11.21 -17.28
N SER A 11 -26.75 10.99 -16.59
CA SER A 11 -27.70 9.90 -16.91
C SER A 11 -28.51 10.13 -18.20
N THR A 12 -28.44 11.32 -18.79
CA THR A 12 -29.30 11.76 -19.90
C THR A 12 -28.59 11.78 -21.27
N SER A 13 -27.27 11.60 -21.31
CA SER A 13 -26.44 11.63 -22.53
C SER A 13 -25.70 10.30 -22.71
N PRO A 14 -25.43 9.82 -23.94
CA PRO A 14 -24.62 8.62 -24.14
C PRO A 14 -23.28 8.76 -23.40
N PRO A 15 -22.81 7.72 -22.69
CA PRO A 15 -21.71 7.86 -21.74
C PRO A 15 -20.43 8.27 -22.47
N LEU A 16 -19.95 9.49 -22.18
CA LEU A 16 -18.66 9.96 -22.66
C LEU A 16 -17.58 8.99 -22.15
N ARG A 17 -16.91 8.33 -23.08
CA ARG A 17 -15.79 7.45 -22.75
C ARG A 17 -14.54 8.27 -22.59
N VAL A 18 -13.83 8.08 -21.49
CA VAL A 18 -12.51 8.69 -21.30
C VAL A 18 -11.55 8.19 -22.37
N GLY A 19 -10.80 9.11 -22.99
CA GLY A 19 -9.77 8.76 -23.97
C GLY A 19 -8.59 8.03 -23.31
N LYS A 20 -7.80 7.25 -24.06
CA LYS A 20 -6.68 6.43 -23.54
C LYS A 20 -5.71 7.22 -22.63
N ASN A 21 -5.49 8.50 -22.91
CA ASN A 21 -4.52 9.36 -22.20
C ASN A 21 -5.14 10.23 -21.10
N TRP A 22 -6.41 10.01 -20.72
CA TRP A 22 -7.14 10.89 -19.81
C TRP A 22 -6.45 11.08 -18.45
N VAL A 23 -5.87 10.02 -17.87
CA VAL A 23 -5.16 10.07 -16.59
C VAL A 23 -3.95 11.00 -16.68
N SER A 24 -3.13 10.84 -17.72
CA SER A 24 -1.95 11.67 -17.95
C SER A 24 -2.32 13.14 -18.16
N ASN A 25 -3.44 13.40 -18.84
CA ASN A 25 -3.93 14.76 -19.04
C ASN A 25 -4.46 15.37 -17.73
N LEU A 26 -5.19 14.59 -16.92
CA LEU A 26 -5.67 15.02 -15.60
C LEU A 26 -4.52 15.45 -14.69
N ILE A 27 -3.48 14.63 -14.60
CA ILE A 27 -2.28 14.94 -13.80
C ILE A 27 -1.57 16.19 -14.30
N LYS A 28 -1.56 16.44 -15.63
CA LYS A 28 -0.97 17.66 -16.20
C LYS A 28 -1.80 18.91 -15.92
N CYS A 29 -3.13 18.80 -15.94
CA CYS A 29 -4.03 19.92 -15.73
C CYS A 29 -4.20 20.30 -14.25
N CYS A 30 -4.03 19.35 -13.33
CA CYS A 30 -4.19 19.57 -11.90
C CYS A 30 -2.83 19.51 -11.19
N THR A 31 -2.21 20.67 -10.99
CA THR A 31 -0.89 20.81 -10.32
C THR A 31 -0.91 20.40 -8.85
N GLU A 32 -2.10 20.31 -8.26
CA GLU A 32 -2.35 19.80 -6.90
C GLU A 32 -2.19 18.28 -6.80
N LEU A 33 -2.14 17.55 -7.92
CA LEU A 33 -1.92 16.11 -7.94
C LEU A 33 -0.47 15.80 -8.30
N LYS A 34 0.21 15.06 -7.43
CA LYS A 34 1.55 14.53 -7.70
C LYS A 34 1.47 13.04 -7.97
N CYS A 35 2.19 12.58 -8.99
CA CYS A 35 2.40 11.15 -9.20
C CYS A 35 3.71 10.73 -8.56
N ARG A 36 3.66 9.71 -7.69
CA ARG A 36 4.84 9.05 -7.15
C ARG A 36 4.80 7.58 -7.52
N HIS A 37 5.96 7.00 -7.75
CA HIS A 37 6.07 5.56 -7.85
C HIS A 37 6.22 5.03 -6.44
N SER A 38 5.32 4.13 -6.03
CA SER A 38 5.53 3.36 -4.81
C SER A 38 6.78 2.49 -5.02
N ARG A 39 7.67 2.46 -4.02
CA ARG A 39 8.85 1.61 -4.07
C ARG A 39 8.41 0.16 -3.90
N HIS A 40 8.97 -0.73 -4.71
CA HIS A 40 8.81 -2.17 -4.58
C HIS A 40 9.22 -2.61 -3.16
N TYR A 41 8.55 -3.64 -2.64
CA TYR A 41 8.98 -4.36 -1.44
C TYR A 41 10.49 -4.62 -1.50
N ASN A 42 11.19 -4.58 -0.37
CA ASN A 42 12.64 -4.78 -0.39
C ASN A 42 12.93 -6.24 -0.81
N TYR A 43 13.20 -6.48 -2.09
CA TYR A 43 13.31 -7.82 -2.69
C TYR A 43 14.37 -8.67 -1.97
N GLU A 44 15.41 -8.01 -1.47
CA GLU A 44 16.44 -8.60 -0.64
C GLU A 44 15.90 -9.07 0.72
N ARG A 45 14.92 -8.35 1.32
CA ARG A 45 14.23 -8.81 2.54
C ARG A 45 13.44 -10.09 2.27
N ALA A 46 12.72 -10.17 1.16
CA ALA A 46 11.98 -11.38 0.78
C ALA A 46 12.91 -12.58 0.54
N LYS A 47 14.12 -12.35 0.01
CA LYS A 47 15.14 -13.41 -0.11
C LYS A 47 15.75 -13.82 1.23
N CYS A 48 15.82 -12.90 2.19
CA CYS A 48 16.35 -13.16 3.52
C CYS A 48 15.32 -13.82 4.47
N GLU A 49 14.10 -14.10 4.02
CA GLU A 49 13.10 -14.89 4.74
C GLU A 49 13.46 -16.40 4.71
N ASP A 50 14.62 -16.75 5.27
CA ASP A 50 15.00 -18.15 5.47
C ASP A 50 14.14 -18.76 6.58
N ARG A 51 13.48 -19.87 6.26
CA ARG A 51 12.67 -20.65 7.19
C ARG A 51 13.41 -20.97 8.49
N LYS A 52 14.70 -21.29 8.42
CA LYS A 52 15.50 -21.61 9.61
C LYS A 52 15.66 -20.40 10.52
N VAL A 53 16.01 -19.25 9.95
CA VAL A 53 16.19 -18.00 10.69
C VAL A 53 14.89 -17.56 11.35
N ILE A 54 13.76 -17.69 10.64
CA ILE A 54 12.44 -17.39 11.18
C ILE A 54 12.09 -18.35 12.33
N GLN A 55 12.34 -19.66 12.17
CA GLN A 55 12.08 -20.65 13.22
C GLN A 55 12.93 -20.41 14.47
N ASP A 56 14.22 -20.12 14.29
CA ASP A 56 15.13 -19.82 15.40
C ASP A 56 14.68 -18.55 16.14
N TRP A 57 14.24 -17.51 15.42
CA TRP A 57 13.70 -16.30 16.03
C TRP A 57 12.45 -16.57 16.87
N PHE A 58 11.48 -17.34 16.35
CA PHE A 58 10.27 -17.72 17.10
C PHE A 58 10.59 -18.58 18.32
N LYS A 59 11.62 -19.43 18.24
CA LYS A 59 12.09 -20.20 19.39
C LYS A 59 12.61 -19.28 20.48
N THR A 60 13.50 -18.34 20.14
CA THR A 60 14.02 -17.34 21.09
C THR A 60 12.90 -16.48 21.68
N LEU A 61 11.93 -16.07 20.87
CA LEU A 61 10.77 -15.33 21.35
C LEU A 61 9.96 -16.16 22.38
N GLY A 62 9.74 -17.44 22.11
CA GLY A 62 9.06 -18.35 23.03
C GLY A 62 9.81 -18.51 24.36
N ASP A 63 11.13 -18.61 24.32
CA ASP A 63 11.97 -18.68 25.52
C ASP A 63 11.83 -17.40 26.37
N ILE A 64 11.82 -16.22 25.74
CA ILE A 64 11.65 -14.92 26.43
C ILE A 64 10.25 -14.80 27.04
N ILE A 65 9.21 -15.19 26.30
CA ILE A 65 7.82 -15.19 26.78
C ILE A 65 7.68 -16.08 28.01
N ALA A 66 8.31 -17.27 27.99
CA ALA A 66 8.28 -18.21 29.09
C ALA A 66 9.07 -17.70 30.31
N GLU A 67 10.24 -17.08 30.10
CA GLU A 67 11.07 -16.49 31.16
C GLU A 67 10.37 -15.33 31.87
N HIS A 68 9.70 -14.46 31.12
CA HIS A 68 9.06 -13.25 31.64
C HIS A 68 7.58 -13.45 31.99
N GLY A 69 7.02 -14.63 31.70
CA GLY A 69 5.61 -14.95 31.96
C GLY A 69 4.65 -14.04 31.20
N ILE A 70 4.98 -13.64 29.97
CA ILE A 70 4.17 -12.69 29.18
C ILE A 70 2.90 -13.40 28.73
N PRO A 71 1.71 -12.95 29.13
CA PRO A 71 0.46 -13.56 28.71
C PRO A 71 0.17 -13.20 27.24
N MET A 72 -0.54 -14.07 26.53
CA MET A 72 -0.83 -13.90 25.11
C MET A 72 -1.61 -12.60 24.81
N GLU A 73 -2.40 -12.14 25.77
CA GLU A 73 -3.20 -10.91 25.69
C GLU A 73 -2.36 -9.62 25.68
N ASP A 74 -1.10 -9.68 26.14
CA ASP A 74 -0.16 -8.56 26.16
C ASP A 74 0.75 -8.54 24.92
N ILE A 75 0.55 -9.46 23.98
CA ILE A 75 1.30 -9.52 22.71
C ILE A 75 0.53 -8.73 21.65
N TYR A 76 0.98 -7.50 21.42
CA TYR A 76 0.43 -6.62 20.38
C TYR A 76 1.25 -6.71 19.09
N ASN A 77 0.55 -6.86 17.96
CA ASN A 77 1.18 -6.69 16.66
C ASN A 77 1.51 -5.21 16.46
N PHE A 78 2.78 -4.91 16.19
CA PHE A 78 3.20 -3.58 15.77
C PHE A 78 3.21 -3.52 14.24
N ASP A 79 2.03 -3.41 13.63
CA ASP A 79 1.88 -3.12 12.21
C ASP A 79 1.47 -1.64 12.00
N GLU A 80 2.34 -0.90 11.32
CA GLU A 80 2.17 0.52 11.07
C GLU A 80 1.00 0.75 10.09
N THR A 81 -0.11 1.27 10.61
CA THR A 81 -1.30 1.59 9.83
C THR A 81 -1.03 2.83 8.97
N GLY A 82 -0.87 2.67 7.64
CA GLY A 82 -0.87 3.83 6.73
C GLY A 82 -0.20 3.67 5.38
N PHE A 83 0.67 2.68 5.19
CA PHE A 83 1.28 2.41 3.88
C PHE A 83 0.90 1.01 3.41
N ALA A 84 0.51 0.90 2.14
CA ALA A 84 0.21 -0.37 1.47
C ALA A 84 1.49 -1.23 1.33
N MET A 85 1.92 -1.82 2.45
CA MET A 85 3.05 -2.72 2.58
C MET A 85 2.63 -4.12 2.08
N GLY A 86 2.49 -4.26 0.76
CA GLY A 86 2.08 -5.54 0.15
C GLY A 86 2.05 -5.53 -1.38
N LEU A 87 2.34 -4.39 -2.00
CA LEU A 87 2.43 -4.31 -3.45
C LEU A 87 3.83 -4.75 -3.89
N CYS A 88 3.96 -6.01 -4.31
CA CYS A 88 5.15 -6.56 -4.96
C CYS A 88 5.40 -5.98 -6.37
N ALA A 89 4.81 -4.84 -6.70
CA ALA A 89 4.94 -4.19 -8.00
C ALA A 89 5.09 -2.68 -7.80
N THR A 90 5.93 -2.07 -8.65
CA THR A 90 6.03 -0.62 -8.72
C THR A 90 4.73 -0.08 -9.30
N ILE A 91 3.86 0.46 -8.45
CA ILE A 91 2.60 1.07 -8.87
C ILE A 91 2.76 2.58 -8.84
N LYS A 92 2.29 3.24 -9.90
CA LYS A 92 2.20 4.69 -9.96
C LYS A 92 0.97 5.12 -9.15
N VAL A 93 1.21 5.75 -8.01
CA VAL A 93 0.18 6.28 -7.13
C VAL A 93 0.02 7.79 -7.37
N ILE A 94 -1.22 8.25 -7.30
CA ILE A 94 -1.56 9.67 -7.37
C ILE A 94 -1.79 10.12 -5.93
N THR A 95 -1.03 11.11 -5.47
CA THR A 95 -1.10 11.70 -4.12
C THR A 95 -1.41 13.19 -4.23
N SER A 96 -1.93 13.79 -3.17
CA SER A 96 -2.01 15.26 -3.05
C SER A 96 -0.61 15.89 -3.11
N ALA A 97 -0.53 17.13 -3.57
CA ALA A 97 0.69 17.92 -3.59
C ALA A 97 1.11 18.39 -2.19
N GLU A 98 0.13 18.53 -1.29
CA GLU A 98 0.27 18.84 0.12
C GLU A 98 0.30 17.54 0.94
N CYS A 99 1.38 17.34 1.68
CA CYS A 99 1.48 16.32 2.72
C CYS A 99 1.08 16.98 4.05
N TYR A 100 -0.10 16.68 4.56
CA TYR A 100 -0.35 16.85 6.00
C TYR A 100 0.31 15.65 6.67
N GLY A 101 1.48 15.88 7.25
CA GLY A 101 2.18 14.92 8.10
C GLY A 101 1.53 14.81 9.47
#